data_AF-A0A5M9JYU0-F1
#
_entry.id   AF-A0A5M9JYU0-F1
#
_cell.length_a   1.000
_cell.length_b   1.000
_cell.length_c   1.000
_cell.angle_alpha   90.00
_cell.angle_beta   90.00
_cell.angle_gamma   90.00
#
_symmetry.space_group_name_H-M   'P 1'
#
loop_
_entity.id
_entity.type
_entity.pdbx_description
1 polymer ?
#
loop_
_entity_poly.entity_id
_entity_poly.type
_entity_poly.pdbx_seq_one_letter_code
_entity_poly.pdbx_strand_id
1 'polypeptide(L)' 'MVKTSVLNDALNAINNAEKAGKRQVLIRPSSKVIVKFLGVMQKHGYIGEFEEVDDHRSGKIVVQLNGR' A
#
# COMPACT_ATOMS: atom_id res chain seq x y z
N MET A 1 -18.65 -1.82 9.09
CA MET A 1 -17.94 -0.55 8.88
C MET A 1 -17.77 -0.36 7.38
N VAL A 2 -18.31 0.72 6.81
CA VAL A 2 -18.27 0.98 5.36
C VAL A 2 -16.95 1.65 5.01
N LYS A 3 -16.25 1.16 3.98
CA LYS A 3 -15.03 1.83 3.47
C LYS A 3 -15.43 2.94 2.51
N THR A 4 -15.30 4.19 2.94
CA THR A 4 -15.68 5.36 2.14
C THR A 4 -14.60 5.75 1.13
N SER A 5 -13.32 5.56 1.47
CA SER A 5 -12.18 5.84 0.58
C SER A 5 -11.06 4.83 0.77
N VAL A 6 -10.94 3.91 -0.20
CA VAL A 6 -9.91 2.87 -0.19
C VAL A 6 -8.48 3.42 -0.29
N LEU A 7 -8.30 4.58 -0.94
CA LEU A 7 -7.00 5.24 -1.03
C LEU A 7 -6.59 5.84 0.32
N ASN A 8 -7.51 6.49 1.03
CA ASN A 8 -7.21 7.04 2.36
C ASN A 8 -6.80 5.95 3.35
N ASP A 9 -7.53 4.83 3.35
CA ASP A 9 -7.17 3.66 4.16
C ASP A 9 -5.76 3.14 3.86
N ALA A 10 -5.41 3.04 2.56
CA ALA A 10 -4.11 2.57 2.11
C ALA A 10 -2.96 3.48 2.56
N LEU A 11 -3.12 4.80 2.39
CA LEU A 11 -2.11 5.79 2.79
C LEU A 11 -1.92 5.85 4.30
N ASN A 12 -3.01 5.77 5.07
CA ASN A 12 -2.91 5.70 6.52
C ASN A 12 -2.21 4.42 6.99
N ALA A 13 -2.48 3.28 6.35
CA ALA A 13 -1.79 2.03 6.66
C ALA A 13 -0.28 2.12 6.39
N ILE A 14 0.13 2.71 5.26
CA ILE A 14 1.55 2.93 4.92
C ILE A 14 2.21 3.85 5.97
N ASN A 15 1.62 5.01 6.25
CA ASN A 15 2.18 5.97 7.20
C ASN A 15 2.32 5.39 8.61
N ASN A 16 1.31 4.64 9.07
CA ASN A 16 1.36 3.98 10.37
C ASN A 16 2.40 2.85 10.42
N ALA A 17 2.58 2.12 9.33
CA ALA A 17 3.59 1.06 9.25
C ALA A 17 5.02 1.62 9.20
N GLU A 18 5.25 2.70 8.46
CA GLU A 18 6.52 3.44 8.45
C GLU A 18 6.85 3.99 9.86
N LYS A 19 5.91 4.69 10.51
CA LYS A 19 6.09 5.19 11.88
C LYS A 19 6.36 4.09 12.91
N ALA A 20 5.86 2.89 12.66
CA ALA A 20 6.09 1.72 13.51
C ALA A 20 7.40 0.98 13.18
N GLY A 21 8.19 1.45 12.20
CA GLY A 21 9.44 0.81 11.77
C GLY A 21 9.24 -0.55 11.09
N LYS A 22 8.07 -0.80 10.51
CA LYS A 22 7.80 -2.06 9.80
C LYS A 22 8.47 -2.03 8.42
N ARG A 23 9.07 -3.15 8.02
CA ARG A 23 9.70 -3.31 6.70
C ARG A 23 8.72 -3.50 5.55
N GLN A 24 7.47 -3.83 5.86
CA GLN A 24 6.45 -4.08 4.85
C GLN A 24 5.06 -3.79 5.39
N VAL A 25 4.16 -3.42 4.48
CA VAL A 25 2.73 -3.22 4.78
C VAL A 25 1.87 -3.95 3.77
N LEU A 26 0.72 -4.42 4.24
CA LEU A 26 -0.25 -5.17 3.46
C LEU A 26 -1.54 -4.35 3.34
N ILE A 27 -1.91 -4.00 2.12
CA ILE A 27 -3.06 -3.15 1.81
C ILE A 27 -4.18 -4.00 1.21
N ARG A 28 -5.40 -3.80 1.73
CA ARG A 28 -6.64 -4.42 1.21
C ARG A 28 -7.83 -3.46 1.32
N PRO A 29 -8.68 -3.37 0.28
CA PRO A 29 -8.63 -4.07 -1.02
C PRO A 29 -7.58 -3.48 -1.99
N SER A 30 -7.20 -4.24 -3.03
CA SER A 30 -6.47 -3.70 -4.18
C SER A 30 -7.38 -2.84 -5.05
N SER A 31 -6.83 -1.78 -5.64
CA SER A 31 -7.52 -0.93 -6.61
C SER A 31 -6.51 -0.35 -7.60
N LYS A 32 -6.93 -0.21 -8.86
CA LYS A 32 -6.11 0.39 -9.93
C LYS A 32 -5.60 1.79 -9.56
N VAL A 33 -6.34 2.55 -8.76
CA VAL A 33 -5.93 3.87 -8.28
C VAL A 33 -4.75 3.76 -7.31
N ILE A 34 -4.81 2.80 -6.38
CA ILE A 34 -3.74 2.55 -5.40
C ILE A 34 -2.48 2.10 -6.12
N VAL A 35 -2.59 1.16 -7.07
CA VAL A 35 -1.44 0.67 -7.86
C VAL A 35 -0.76 1.80 -8.63
N LYS A 36 -1.53 2.65 -9.32
CA LYS A 36 -0.97 3.82 -10.03
C LYS A 36 -0.29 4.80 -9.09
N PHE A 37 -0.88 5.05 -7.91
CA PHE A 37 -0.32 5.93 -6.91
C PHE A 37 1.00 5.40 -6.34
N LEU A 38 1.04 4.10 -5.99
CA LEU A 38 2.26 3.43 -5.52
C LEU A 38 3.36 3.46 -6.59
N GLY A 39 3.02 3.30 -7.87
CA GLY A 39 4.00 3.46 -8.95
C GLY A 39 4.64 4.85 -9.00
N VAL A 40 3.88 5.91 -8.71
CA VAL A 40 4.44 7.28 -8.58
C VAL A 40 5.32 7.37 -7.35
N MET A 41 4.88 6.85 -6.20
CA MET A 41 5.68 6.86 -4.97
C MET A 41 7.01 6.11 -5.12
N GLN A 42 7.00 4.97 -5.80
CA GLN A 42 8.19 4.17 -6.11
C GLN A 42 9.14 4.94 -7.03
N LYS A 43 8.61 5.58 -8.09
CA LYS A 43 9.41 6.40 -9.02
C LYS A 43 10.15 7.54 -8.31
N HIS A 44 9.53 8.12 -7.28
CA HIS A 44 10.14 9.17 -6.46
C HIS A 44 11.00 8.64 -5.30
N GLY A 45 11.11 7.32 -5.11
CA GLY A 45 11.93 6.70 -4.08
C GLY A 45 11.36 6.77 -2.66
N TYR A 46 10.06 7.06 -2.50
CA TYR A 46 9.43 7.08 -1.18
C TYR A 46 9.19 5.68 -0.60
N ILE A 47 8.93 4.70 -1.46
CA ILE A 47 8.71 3.29 -1.11
C ILE A 47 9.64 2.40 -1.94
N GLY A 48 9.83 1.16 -1.49
CA GLY A 48 10.55 0.14 -2.23
C GLY A 48 9.67 -0.54 -3.28
N GLU A 49 9.94 -1.82 -3.53
CA GLU A 49 9.12 -2.64 -4.43
C GLU A 49 7.75 -2.93 -3.83
N PHE A 50 6.75 -3.08 -4.70
CA PHE A 50 5.43 -3.53 -4.30
C PHE A 50 4.93 -4.62 -5.26
N GLU A 51 4.10 -5.51 -4.72
CA GLU A 51 3.53 -6.65 -5.44
C GLU A 51 2.02 -6.69 -5.24
N GLU A 52 1.28 -6.89 -6.33
CA GLU A 52 -0.16 -7.15 -6.31
C GLU A 52 -0.41 -8.66 -6.31
N VAL A 53 -1.06 -9.14 -5.26
CA VAL A 53 -1.44 -10.54 -5.07
C VAL A 53 -2.94 -10.68 -5.31
N ASP A 54 -3.31 -11.48 -6.29
CA ASP A 54 -4.70 -11.83 -6.55
C ASP A 54 -5.16 -12.93 -5.59
N ASP A 55 -6.18 -12.63 -4.78
CA ASP A 55 -6.80 -13.57 -3.85
C ASP A 55 -8.18 -14.06 -4.33
N HIS A 56 -8.53 -13.82 -5.61
CA HIS A 56 -9.84 -14.08 -6.20
C HIS A 56 -11.01 -13.39 -5.46
N ARG A 57 -10.71 -12.42 -4.60
CA ARG A 57 -11.71 -11.64 -3.85
C ARG A 57 -11.57 -10.17 -4.17
N SER A 58 -10.64 -9.50 -3.50
CA SER A 58 -10.49 -8.05 -3.58
C SER A 58 -9.05 -7.62 -3.87
N GLY A 59 -8.16 -8.58 -4.10
CA GLY A 59 -6.75 -8.35 -4.29
C GLY A 59 -6.08 -7.82 -3.03
N LYS A 60 -4.75 -7.91 -3.02
CA LYS A 60 -3.92 -7.52 -1.89
C LYS A 60 -2.67 -6.88 -2.46
N ILE A 61 -2.16 -5.83 -1.82
CA ILE A 61 -0.90 -5.23 -2.24
C ILE A 61 0.08 -5.32 -1.08
N VAL A 62 1.25 -5.91 -1.33
CA VAL A 62 2.37 -5.90 -0.40
C VAL A 62 3.31 -4.80 -0.84
N VAL A 63 3.59 -3.85 0.05
CA VAL A 63 4.52 -2.74 -0.22
C VAL A 63 5.71 -2.88 0.72
N GLN A 64 6.92 -2.88 0.15
CA GLN A 64 8.14 -2.77 0.92
C GLN A 64 8.39 -1.31 1.32
N LEU A 65 8.65 -1.14 2.61
CA LEU A 65 8.89 0.14 3.25
C LEU A 65 10.38 0.28 3.50
N ASN A 66 10.91 1.49 3.31
CA ASN A 66 12.35 1.72 3.40
C ASN A 66 12.85 1.70 4.85
N GLY A 67 11.95 1.81 5.83
CA GLY A 67 12.21 1.42 7.22
C GLY A 67 13.39 2.15 7.86
N ARG A 68 13.40 3.48 7.76
CA ARG A 68 14.32 4.35 8.50
C ARG A 68 13.80 4.66 9.90
#